data_AF-A0A2V7CVW3-F1
#
_entry.id   AF-A0A2V7CVW3-F1
#
_cell.length_a   1.000
_cell.length_b   1.000
_cell.length_c   1.000
_cell.angle_alpha   90.00
_cell.angle_beta   90.00
_cell.angle_gamma   90.00
#
_symmetry.space_group_name_H-M   'P 1'
#
loop_
_entity.id
_entity.type
_entity.pdbx_description
1 polymer ?
#
loop_
_entity_poly.entity_id
_entity_poly.type
_entity_poly.pdbx_seq_one_letter_code
_entity_poly.pdbx_strand_id
1 'polypeptide(L)'
;MPLSSLDRRGIVILSGIGAFAVVLLATVVGVTWSRPNIGPDNCVYRDKRFLSRAPTDQTVILVDQSEALTETHRRFALNFIKDYVADDSRFAVRARIALFTFSKATFESRNGPRLSPSSDLCRPPSRGNELYENNRKITKDFYQRFLIPVTAALEESLTTEVGEQSPILETLQLVSRSQEIDDGGRKTLIVVSDMLQHTAAFNHYGARRSYEDFLRSGFATDVRADFRDWSVIVIYLRRYRDRQLQQGAHIDFWQRYFHEAGAKITRWAGVD
;
A
#
# COMPACT_ATOMS: atom_id res chain seq x y z
N MET A 1 -64.91 -35.08 4.40
CA MET A 1 -64.26 -36.29 4.96
C MET A 1 -63.18 -35.83 5.93
N PRO A 2 -63.18 -36.27 7.20
CA PRO A 2 -62.11 -35.92 8.12
C PRO A 2 -60.81 -36.63 7.71
N LEU A 3 -59.74 -35.87 7.52
CA LEU A 3 -58.40 -36.38 7.21
C LEU A 3 -57.97 -37.40 8.28
N SER A 4 -57.41 -38.52 7.82
CA SER A 4 -56.82 -39.54 8.69
C SER A 4 -55.74 -38.92 9.59
N SER A 5 -55.56 -39.45 10.81
CA SER A 5 -54.51 -39.00 11.72
C SER A 5 -53.10 -39.14 11.11
N LEU A 6 -52.92 -40.08 10.17
CA LEU A 6 -51.72 -40.26 9.38
C LEU A 6 -51.53 -39.13 8.33
N ASP A 7 -52.60 -38.68 7.68
CA ASP A 7 -52.53 -37.59 6.70
C ASP A 7 -52.19 -36.24 7.36
N ARG A 8 -52.72 -35.97 8.57
CA ARG A 8 -52.33 -34.77 9.34
C ARG A 8 -50.84 -34.76 9.69
N ARG A 9 -50.28 -35.91 10.08
CA ARG A 9 -48.84 -36.03 10.35
C ARG A 9 -48.02 -35.83 9.07
N GLY A 10 -48.48 -36.38 7.94
CA GLY A 10 -47.86 -36.17 6.63
C GLY A 10 -47.82 -34.70 6.21
N ILE A 11 -48.94 -33.98 6.36
CA ILE A 11 -49.03 -32.55 6.03
C ILE A 11 -48.10 -31.71 6.92
N VAL A 12 -48.06 -31.97 8.23
CA VAL A 12 -47.15 -31.26 9.15
C VAL A 12 -45.69 -31.50 8.78
N ILE A 13 -45.30 -32.74 8.47
CA ILE A 13 -43.94 -33.07 8.05
C ILE A 13 -43.59 -32.38 6.71
N LEU A 14 -44.47 -32.44 5.71
CA LEU A 14 -44.26 -31.79 4.41
C LEU A 14 -44.17 -30.27 4.53
N SER A 15 -45.01 -29.66 5.38
CA SER A 15 -44.94 -28.21 5.67
C SER A 15 -43.63 -27.83 6.37
N GLY A 16 -43.14 -28.67 7.30
CA GLY A 16 -41.87 -28.46 7.98
C GLY A 16 -40.67 -28.55 7.03
N ILE A 17 -40.67 -29.54 6.13
CA ILE A 17 -39.63 -29.68 5.09
C ILE A 17 -39.67 -28.50 4.11
N GLY A 18 -40.87 -28.09 3.67
CA GLY A 18 -41.04 -26.95 2.78
C GLY A 18 -40.55 -25.64 3.41
N ALA A 19 -40.93 -25.37 4.66
CA ALA A 19 -40.46 -24.20 5.40
C ALA A 19 -38.93 -24.22 5.58
N PHE A 20 -38.36 -25.37 5.93
CA PHE A 20 -36.91 -25.54 6.05
C PHE A 20 -36.18 -25.27 4.72
N ALA A 21 -36.67 -25.82 3.61
CA ALA A 21 -36.11 -25.58 2.28
C ALA A 21 -36.16 -24.10 1.88
N VAL A 22 -37.25 -23.40 2.18
CA VAL A 22 -37.38 -21.96 1.91
C VAL A 22 -36.39 -21.15 2.75
N VAL A 23 -36.23 -21.47 4.04
CA VAL A 23 -35.24 -20.81 4.90
C VAL A 23 -33.83 -21.05 4.38
N LEU A 24 -33.50 -22.27 3.96
CA LEU A 24 -32.18 -22.62 3.43
C LEU A 24 -31.90 -21.91 2.10
N LEU A 25 -32.91 -21.76 1.24
CA LEU A 25 -32.76 -21.04 -0.02
C LEU A 25 -32.62 -19.53 0.23
N ALA A 26 -33.39 -18.97 1.16
CA ALA A 26 -33.29 -17.56 1.56
C ALA A 26 -31.92 -17.24 2.18
N THR A 27 -31.32 -18.13 2.98
CA THR A 27 -29.97 -17.93 3.52
C THR A 27 -28.91 -17.99 2.42
N VAL A 28 -29.02 -18.92 1.48
CA VAL A 28 -28.09 -18.99 0.34
C VAL A 28 -28.20 -17.74 -0.55
N VAL A 29 -29.42 -17.30 -0.87
CA VAL A 29 -29.65 -16.06 -1.62
C VAL A 29 -29.12 -14.85 -0.86
N GLY A 30 -29.39 -14.73 0.44
CA GLY A 30 -28.85 -13.66 1.27
C GLY A 30 -27.32 -13.62 1.29
N VAL A 31 -26.67 -14.77 1.49
CA VAL A 31 -25.20 -14.89 1.51
C VAL A 31 -24.58 -14.57 0.14
N THR A 32 -25.23 -14.97 -0.95
CA THR A 32 -24.72 -14.67 -2.30
C THR A 32 -24.89 -13.19 -2.66
N TRP A 33 -25.95 -12.54 -2.20
CA TRP A 33 -26.17 -11.10 -2.38
C TRP A 33 -25.23 -10.23 -1.55
N SER A 34 -24.79 -10.71 -0.38
CA SER A 34 -23.88 -9.98 0.50
C SER A 34 -22.39 -10.09 0.12
N ARG A 35 -22.04 -10.83 -0.94
CA ARG A 35 -20.64 -10.96 -1.35
C ARG A 35 -20.13 -9.67 -2.00
N PRO A 36 -18.96 -9.16 -1.60
CA PRO A 36 -18.38 -7.99 -2.23
C PRO A 36 -18.03 -8.27 -3.70
N ASN A 37 -18.15 -7.24 -4.55
CA ASN A 37 -17.69 -7.31 -5.93
C ASN A 37 -16.16 -7.21 -5.95
N ILE A 38 -15.47 -8.32 -6.22
CA ILE A 38 -14.01 -8.36 -6.23
C ILE A 38 -13.51 -8.29 -7.68
N GLY A 39 -12.70 -7.29 -7.97
CA GLY A 39 -12.08 -7.10 -9.28
C GLY A 39 -10.90 -8.05 -9.55
N PRO A 40 -10.34 -8.03 -10.77
CA PRO A 40 -9.16 -8.83 -11.12
C PRO A 40 -7.92 -8.47 -10.30
N ASP A 41 -7.82 -7.22 -9.86
CA ASP A 41 -6.83 -6.62 -8.95
C ASP A 41 -7.03 -7.01 -7.46
N ASN A 42 -7.99 -7.90 -7.18
CA ASN A 42 -8.43 -8.33 -5.86
C ASN A 42 -9.08 -7.23 -5.00
N CYS A 43 -9.30 -6.04 -5.55
CA CYS A 43 -9.92 -4.92 -4.85
C CYS A 43 -11.44 -5.06 -4.78
N VAL A 44 -12.04 -4.44 -3.77
CA VAL A 44 -13.49 -4.41 -3.60
C VAL A 44 -14.04 -3.21 -4.37
N TYR A 45 -15.11 -3.44 -5.13
CA TYR A 45 -15.79 -2.43 -5.94
C TYR A 45 -17.22 -2.22 -5.50
N ARG A 46 -17.68 -0.97 -5.66
CA ARG A 46 -19.05 -0.57 -5.30
C ARG A 46 -20.11 -1.18 -6.20
N ASP A 47 -19.74 -1.47 -7.46
CA ASP A 47 -20.64 -2.06 -8.44
C ASP A 47 -19.96 -3.19 -9.25
N LYS A 48 -20.77 -3.91 -10.03
CA LYS A 48 -20.31 -5.00 -10.90
C LYS A 48 -19.65 -4.52 -12.20
N ARG A 49 -19.64 -3.20 -12.46
CA ARG A 49 -18.95 -2.60 -13.61
C ARG A 49 -17.50 -2.28 -13.29
N PHE A 50 -17.09 -2.44 -12.02
CA PHE A 50 -15.72 -2.22 -11.55
C PHE A 50 -15.21 -0.80 -11.84
N LEU A 51 -16.08 0.20 -11.78
CA LEU A 51 -15.73 1.60 -12.10
C LEU A 51 -15.13 2.35 -10.90
N SER A 52 -15.55 2.02 -9.69
CA SER A 52 -15.11 2.70 -8.47
C SER A 52 -14.84 1.70 -7.35
N ARG A 53 -13.63 1.77 -6.77
CA ARG A 53 -13.25 0.96 -5.60
C ARG A 53 -14.02 1.42 -4.36
N ALA A 54 -14.24 0.47 -3.45
CA ALA A 54 -14.73 0.77 -2.10
C ALA A 54 -13.56 1.31 -1.23
N PRO A 55 -13.84 2.21 -0.29
CA PRO A 55 -12.86 2.66 0.72
C PRO A 55 -12.14 1.50 1.40
N THR A 56 -10.81 1.55 1.48
CA THR A 56 -10.01 0.54 2.18
C THR A 56 -8.72 1.13 2.75
N ASP A 57 -8.10 0.44 3.71
CA ASP A 57 -6.76 0.83 4.17
C ASP A 57 -5.76 0.80 3.00
N GLN A 58 -4.86 1.78 2.95
CA GLN A 58 -3.93 1.94 1.84
C GLN A 58 -2.48 2.01 2.31
N THR A 59 -1.60 1.30 1.60
CA THR A 59 -0.15 1.39 1.75
C THR A 59 0.47 1.85 0.45
N VAL A 60 1.16 2.99 0.50
CA VAL A 60 1.95 3.53 -0.60
C VAL A 60 3.40 3.14 -0.38
N ILE A 61 4.04 2.53 -1.37
CA ILE A 61 5.48 2.29 -1.36
C ILE A 61 6.11 3.27 -2.35
N LEU A 62 7.07 4.05 -1.91
CA LEU A 62 7.90 4.90 -2.76
C LEU A 62 9.31 4.34 -2.82
N VAL A 63 9.77 4.04 -4.03
CA VAL A 63 11.15 3.60 -4.27
C VAL A 63 11.90 4.69 -5.02
N ASP A 64 12.96 5.17 -4.39
CA ASP A 64 13.90 6.11 -4.97
C ASP A 64 14.82 5.38 -5.95
N GLN A 65 14.81 5.82 -7.22
CA GLN A 65 15.61 5.24 -8.32
C GLN A 65 16.72 6.19 -8.79
N SER A 66 17.14 7.12 -7.93
CA SER A 66 18.22 8.07 -8.24
C SER A 66 19.59 7.43 -8.40
N GLU A 67 19.86 6.38 -7.62
CA GLU A 67 21.13 5.65 -7.65
C GLU A 67 20.92 4.13 -7.50
N ALA A 68 21.75 3.35 -8.18
CA ALA A 68 21.75 1.89 -8.09
C ALA A 68 21.81 1.37 -6.64
N LEU A 69 20.90 0.45 -6.30
CA LEU A 69 20.88 -0.20 -4.98
C LEU A 69 21.87 -1.36 -4.89
N THR A 70 22.51 -1.51 -3.72
CA THR A 70 23.33 -2.69 -3.42
C THR A 70 22.45 -3.93 -3.25
N GLU A 71 23.03 -5.12 -3.39
CA GLU A 71 22.29 -6.36 -3.15
C GLU A 71 21.73 -6.45 -1.72
N THR A 72 22.46 -5.92 -0.73
CA THR A 72 22.00 -5.84 0.66
C THR A 72 20.76 -4.95 0.79
N HIS A 73 20.78 -3.76 0.19
CA HIS A 73 19.63 -2.84 0.16
C HIS A 73 18.41 -3.52 -0.46
N ARG A 74 18.58 -4.13 -1.64
CA ARG A 74 17.49 -4.81 -2.35
C ARG A 74 16.90 -5.93 -1.50
N ARG A 75 17.74 -6.83 -0.99
CA ARG A 75 17.29 -7.97 -0.19
C ARG A 75 16.57 -7.54 1.09
N PHE A 76 17.08 -6.51 1.76
CA PHE A 76 16.43 -5.98 2.95
C PHE A 76 15.05 -5.41 2.63
N ALA A 77 14.96 -4.52 1.63
CA ALA A 77 13.69 -3.90 1.25
C ALA A 77 12.66 -4.94 0.80
N LEU A 78 13.09 -5.92 0.00
CA LEU A 78 12.26 -7.04 -0.44
C LEU A 78 11.71 -7.86 0.72
N ASN A 79 12.59 -8.32 1.62
CA ASN A 79 12.17 -9.13 2.76
C ASN A 79 11.26 -8.33 3.70
N PHE A 80 11.62 -7.06 3.98
CA PHE A 80 10.81 -6.19 4.82
C PHE A 80 9.39 -6.03 4.28
N ILE A 81 9.24 -5.69 2.99
CA ILE A 81 7.94 -5.44 2.38
C ILE A 81 7.17 -6.75 2.24
N LYS A 82 7.83 -7.84 1.83
CA LYS A 82 7.23 -9.18 1.75
C LYS A 82 6.64 -9.61 3.10
N ASP A 83 7.38 -9.44 4.18
CA ASP A 83 6.93 -9.79 5.53
C ASP A 83 5.79 -8.86 5.97
N TYR A 84 5.88 -7.56 5.65
CA TYR A 84 4.82 -6.58 5.94
C TYR A 84 3.50 -6.93 5.27
N VAL A 85 3.49 -7.28 3.97
CA VAL A 85 2.26 -7.58 3.23
C VAL A 85 1.71 -8.98 3.51
N ALA A 86 2.56 -9.89 4.00
CA ALA A 86 2.16 -11.24 4.39
C ALA A 86 1.48 -11.28 5.77
N ASP A 87 1.79 -10.36 6.66
CA ASP A 87 1.27 -10.30 8.03
C ASP A 87 -0.13 -9.63 8.08
N ASP A 88 -1.17 -10.41 8.39
CA ASP A 88 -2.56 -9.94 8.55
C ASP A 88 -2.71 -8.78 9.56
N SER A 89 -1.85 -8.70 10.57
CA SER A 89 -1.90 -7.68 11.61
C SER A 89 -1.33 -6.32 11.16
N ARG A 90 -0.43 -6.35 10.18
CA ARG A 90 0.23 -5.16 9.62
C ARG A 90 -0.45 -4.69 8.34
N PHE A 91 -0.89 -5.63 7.51
CA PHE A 91 -1.53 -5.36 6.24
C PHE A 91 -2.83 -6.17 6.13
N ALA A 92 -3.94 -5.49 6.42
CA ALA A 92 -5.25 -6.12 6.54
C ALA A 92 -5.72 -6.76 5.21
N VAL A 93 -6.55 -7.79 5.31
CA VAL A 93 -7.26 -8.33 4.13
C VAL A 93 -8.05 -7.20 3.47
N ARG A 94 -7.98 -7.10 2.14
CA ARG A 94 -8.56 -6.05 1.29
C ARG A 94 -7.87 -4.68 1.36
N ALA A 95 -6.85 -4.51 2.18
CA ALA A 95 -6.01 -3.32 2.10
C ALA A 95 -5.36 -3.23 0.71
N ARG A 96 -5.25 -2.02 0.20
CA ARG A 96 -4.63 -1.70 -1.08
C ARG A 96 -3.15 -1.42 -0.88
N ILE A 97 -2.33 -1.89 -1.82
CA ILE A 97 -0.92 -1.53 -1.92
C ILE A 97 -0.66 -0.93 -3.30
N ALA A 98 -0.03 0.24 -3.32
CA ALA A 98 0.37 0.92 -4.54
C ALA A 98 1.88 1.22 -4.48
N LEU A 99 2.61 0.72 -5.47
CA LEU A 99 4.05 0.91 -5.60
C LEU A 99 4.32 1.99 -6.63
N PHE A 100 5.05 3.02 -6.23
CA PHE A 100 5.51 4.09 -7.11
C PHE A 100 7.02 4.17 -7.06
N THR A 101 7.60 4.57 -8.18
CA THR A 101 9.01 4.91 -8.29
C THR A 101 9.15 6.37 -8.63
N PHE A 102 10.26 6.96 -8.22
CA PHE A 102 10.58 8.33 -8.58
C PHE A 102 12.06 8.52 -8.87
N SER A 103 12.32 9.43 -9.80
CA SER A 103 13.65 9.89 -10.19
C SER A 103 13.51 11.25 -10.89
N LYS A 104 14.62 11.78 -11.41
CA LYS A 104 14.62 12.92 -12.34
C LYS A 104 13.56 12.82 -13.44
N ALA A 105 13.40 11.66 -14.07
CA ALA A 105 12.49 11.45 -15.20
C ALA A 105 11.02 11.70 -14.84
N THR A 106 10.64 11.50 -13.57
CA THR A 106 9.29 11.74 -13.08
C THR A 106 8.91 13.22 -13.21
N PHE A 107 9.86 14.14 -13.05
CA PHE A 107 9.60 15.58 -12.99
C PHE A 107 9.90 16.33 -14.30
N GLU A 108 10.67 15.74 -15.21
CA GLU A 108 11.02 16.34 -16.51
C GLU A 108 10.06 15.94 -17.65
N SER A 109 9.00 15.18 -17.36
CA SER A 109 7.98 14.80 -18.35
C SER A 109 7.29 16.02 -18.96
N ARG A 110 7.11 16.02 -20.29
CA ARG A 110 6.42 17.09 -21.04
C ARG A 110 5.00 17.39 -20.57
N ASN A 111 4.35 16.44 -19.88
CA ASN A 111 3.00 16.58 -19.37
C ASN A 111 2.96 16.96 -17.87
N GLY A 112 4.10 17.37 -17.31
CA GLY A 112 4.28 17.63 -15.88
C GLY A 112 4.54 16.34 -15.07
N PRO A 113 4.79 16.48 -13.76
CA PRO A 113 5.07 15.34 -12.90
C PRO A 113 3.87 14.39 -12.83
N ARG A 114 4.08 13.12 -13.14
CA ARG A 114 3.04 12.08 -13.04
C ARG A 114 3.57 10.88 -12.30
N LEU A 115 2.93 10.57 -11.17
CA LEU A 115 3.11 9.31 -10.48
C LEU A 115 2.09 8.33 -11.04
N SER A 116 2.58 7.25 -11.65
CA SER A 116 1.75 6.11 -12.03
C SER A 116 2.28 4.90 -11.26
N PRO A 117 1.42 4.12 -10.59
CA PRO A 117 1.90 2.98 -9.84
C PRO A 117 2.37 1.87 -10.79
N SER A 118 3.54 1.28 -10.52
CA SER A 118 4.03 0.09 -11.22
C SER A 118 3.28 -1.17 -10.77
N SER A 119 2.71 -1.13 -9.56
CA SER A 119 1.79 -2.15 -9.04
C SER A 119 0.70 -1.50 -8.22
N ASP A 120 -0.55 -1.91 -8.43
CA ASP A 120 -1.71 -1.46 -7.67
C ASP A 120 -2.67 -2.62 -7.47
N LEU A 121 -2.60 -3.23 -6.29
CA LEU A 121 -3.29 -4.47 -5.96
C LEU A 121 -3.91 -4.38 -4.57
N CYS A 122 -4.96 -5.16 -4.33
CA CYS A 122 -5.48 -5.35 -2.99
C CYS A 122 -5.15 -6.74 -2.45
N ARG A 123 -5.01 -6.84 -1.13
CA ARG A 123 -4.70 -8.10 -0.46
C ARG A 123 -5.89 -9.06 -0.47
N PRO A 124 -5.81 -10.23 -1.11
CA PRO A 124 -6.81 -11.28 -0.92
C PRO A 124 -6.62 -11.95 0.47
N PRO A 125 -7.61 -12.72 0.96
CA PRO A 125 -7.43 -13.54 2.15
C PRO A 125 -6.27 -14.54 1.97
N SER A 126 -5.45 -14.70 2.99
CA SER A 126 -4.37 -15.71 3.06
C SER A 126 -4.88 -17.07 3.57
N ARG A 127 -5.97 -17.04 4.35
CA ARG A 127 -6.67 -18.18 4.96
C ARG A 127 -8.18 -17.91 5.01
N GLY A 128 -8.96 -18.98 4.99
CA GLY A 128 -10.41 -18.98 5.19
C GLY A 128 -10.82 -19.92 6.32
N ASN A 129 -12.13 -20.14 6.45
CA ASN A 129 -12.71 -21.05 7.43
C ASN A 129 -12.40 -22.51 7.08
N GLU A 130 -11.77 -23.23 8.01
CA GLU A 130 -11.37 -24.63 7.82
C GLU A 130 -12.53 -25.61 7.60
N LEU A 131 -13.73 -25.29 8.11
CA LEU A 131 -14.89 -26.20 8.03
C LEU A 131 -15.55 -26.21 6.66
N TYR A 132 -15.50 -25.10 5.91
CA TYR A 132 -16.30 -24.95 4.69
C TYR A 132 -15.60 -24.21 3.54
N GLU A 133 -14.37 -23.72 3.72
CA GLU A 133 -13.61 -23.06 2.65
C GLU A 133 -12.40 -23.89 2.21
N ASN A 134 -12.03 -23.73 0.94
CA ASN A 134 -10.87 -24.40 0.37
C ASN A 134 -9.59 -23.59 0.67
N ASN A 135 -9.01 -23.81 1.85
CA ASN A 135 -7.79 -23.11 2.27
C ASN A 135 -6.62 -23.31 1.31
N ARG A 136 -6.47 -24.50 0.70
CA ARG A 136 -5.44 -24.73 -0.33
C ARG A 136 -5.58 -23.77 -1.51
N LYS A 137 -6.81 -23.53 -1.97
CA LYS A 137 -7.07 -22.57 -3.05
C LYS A 137 -6.84 -21.14 -2.59
N ILE A 138 -7.34 -20.75 -1.42
CA ILE A 138 -7.19 -19.39 -0.89
C ILE A 138 -5.71 -19.02 -0.74
N THR A 139 -4.93 -19.89 -0.12
CA THR A 139 -3.48 -19.70 0.04
C THR A 139 -2.80 -19.62 -1.32
N LYS A 140 -3.12 -20.51 -2.27
CA LYS A 140 -2.57 -20.45 -3.63
C LYS A 140 -2.90 -19.13 -4.33
N ASP A 141 -4.14 -18.66 -4.24
CA ASP A 141 -4.57 -17.38 -4.83
C ASP A 141 -3.84 -16.20 -4.19
N PHE A 142 -3.65 -16.21 -2.87
CA PHE A 142 -2.85 -15.21 -2.15
C PHE A 142 -1.41 -15.15 -2.66
N TYR A 143 -0.74 -16.29 -2.81
CA TYR A 143 0.63 -16.31 -3.33
C TYR A 143 0.70 -15.88 -4.80
N GLN A 144 -0.12 -16.48 -5.67
CA GLN A 144 0.01 -16.33 -7.11
C GLN A 144 -0.53 -15.00 -7.65
N ARG A 145 -1.60 -14.47 -7.05
CA ARG A 145 -2.30 -13.28 -7.55
C ARG A 145 -1.96 -12.01 -6.78
N PHE A 146 -1.22 -12.13 -5.67
CA PHE A 146 -0.88 -10.98 -4.84
C PHE A 146 0.59 -10.98 -4.45
N LEU A 147 1.07 -11.97 -3.69
CA LEU A 147 2.43 -11.91 -3.15
C LEU A 147 3.49 -11.88 -4.27
N ILE A 148 3.40 -12.81 -5.23
CA ILE A 148 4.35 -12.88 -6.36
C ILE A 148 4.32 -11.59 -7.21
N PRO A 149 3.15 -11.08 -7.68
CA PRO A 149 3.11 -9.83 -8.43
C PRO A 149 3.66 -8.61 -7.67
N VAL A 150 3.34 -8.46 -6.39
CA VAL A 150 3.84 -7.34 -5.57
C VAL A 150 5.36 -7.43 -5.41
N THR A 151 5.89 -8.61 -5.09
CA THR A 151 7.34 -8.77 -4.95
C THR A 151 8.07 -8.60 -6.27
N ALA A 152 7.52 -9.08 -7.39
CA ALA A 152 8.13 -8.92 -8.71
C ALA A 152 8.21 -7.43 -9.12
N ALA A 153 7.12 -6.67 -8.94
CA ALA A 153 7.11 -5.24 -9.23
C ALA A 153 8.10 -4.47 -8.33
N LEU A 154 8.24 -4.89 -7.07
CA LEU A 154 9.24 -4.34 -6.15
C LEU A 154 10.67 -4.69 -6.58
N GLU A 155 10.95 -5.93 -6.97
CA GLU A 155 12.26 -6.36 -7.48
C GLU A 155 12.68 -5.55 -8.71
N GLU A 156 11.77 -5.38 -9.67
CA GLU A 156 11.98 -4.53 -10.86
C GLU A 156 12.25 -3.07 -10.45
N SER A 157 11.47 -2.54 -9.52
CA SER A 157 11.62 -1.16 -9.04
C SER A 157 12.95 -0.94 -8.30
N LEU A 158 13.45 -1.93 -7.56
CA LEU A 158 14.71 -1.85 -6.81
C LEU A 158 15.97 -2.10 -7.66
N THR A 159 15.81 -2.60 -8.89
CA THR A 159 16.92 -2.89 -9.81
C THR A 159 17.10 -1.81 -10.87
N THR A 160 16.06 -1.02 -11.14
CA THR A 160 16.08 0.02 -12.17
C THR A 160 16.70 1.31 -11.62
N GLU A 161 17.64 1.88 -12.37
CA GLU A 161 18.26 3.20 -12.11
C GLU A 161 17.89 4.16 -13.24
N VAL A 162 17.34 5.33 -12.91
CA VAL A 162 16.69 6.21 -13.91
C VAL A 162 17.22 7.65 -13.91
N GLY A 163 18.06 8.08 -12.96
CA GLY A 163 18.82 9.33 -13.14
C GLY A 163 19.38 10.01 -11.90
N GLU A 164 20.32 10.92 -12.10
CA GLU A 164 21.20 11.50 -11.08
C GLU A 164 20.55 12.49 -10.08
N GLN A 165 19.22 12.71 -10.12
CA GLN A 165 18.52 13.60 -9.18
C GLN A 165 17.50 12.82 -8.34
N SER A 166 17.45 13.17 -7.05
CA SER A 166 16.52 12.61 -6.07
C SER A 166 15.58 13.71 -5.54
N PRO A 167 14.45 13.97 -6.23
CA PRO A 167 13.43 14.94 -5.84
C PRO A 167 12.47 14.36 -4.77
N ILE A 168 13.01 14.04 -3.59
CA ILE A 168 12.29 13.36 -2.50
C ILE A 168 11.18 14.24 -1.95
N LEU A 169 11.49 15.49 -1.61
CA LEU A 169 10.54 16.45 -1.03
C LEU A 169 9.37 16.73 -1.98
N GLU A 170 9.65 16.90 -3.27
CA GLU A 170 8.66 17.07 -4.31
C GLU A 170 7.78 15.83 -4.44
N THR A 171 8.38 14.64 -4.41
CA THR A 171 7.65 13.38 -4.50
C THR A 171 6.73 13.18 -3.30
N LEU A 172 7.22 13.47 -2.09
CA LEU A 172 6.42 13.41 -0.86
C LEU A 172 5.23 14.39 -0.93
N GLN A 173 5.45 15.61 -1.43
CA GLN A 173 4.37 16.57 -1.65
C GLN A 173 3.35 16.04 -2.67
N LEU A 174 3.80 15.51 -3.80
CA LEU A 174 2.93 14.98 -4.84
C LEU A 174 2.08 13.80 -4.35
N VAL A 175 2.68 12.89 -3.57
CA VAL A 175 1.99 11.75 -2.95
C VAL A 175 0.95 12.21 -1.94
N SER A 176 1.31 13.17 -1.07
CA SER A 176 0.38 13.69 -0.07
C SER A 176 -0.88 14.34 -0.66
N ARG A 177 -0.79 14.82 -1.91
CA ARG A 177 -1.87 15.50 -2.64
C ARG A 177 -2.57 14.61 -3.66
N SER A 178 -2.12 13.37 -3.85
CA SER A 178 -2.65 12.49 -4.89
C SER A 178 -4.08 12.06 -4.57
N GLN A 179 -5.01 12.43 -5.45
CA GLN A 179 -6.40 11.98 -5.37
C GLN A 179 -6.52 10.47 -5.63
N GLU A 180 -5.53 9.86 -6.29
CA GLU A 180 -5.50 8.40 -6.49
C GLU A 180 -5.33 7.64 -5.16
N ILE A 181 -4.87 8.32 -4.10
CA ILE A 181 -4.54 7.73 -2.78
C ILE A 181 -5.61 8.10 -1.72
N ASP A 182 -6.65 8.84 -2.11
CA ASP A 182 -7.67 9.33 -1.18
C ASP A 182 -9.00 8.56 -1.33
N ASP A 183 -9.18 7.52 -0.52
CA ASP A 183 -10.40 6.70 -0.51
C ASP A 183 -11.06 6.54 0.87
N GLY A 184 -10.52 7.17 1.92
CA GLY A 184 -11.11 7.20 3.26
C GLY A 184 -10.66 6.09 4.24
N GLY A 185 -9.72 5.23 3.87
CA GLY A 185 -9.09 4.28 4.82
C GLY A 185 -7.84 4.83 5.52
N ARG A 186 -7.24 4.02 6.40
CA ARG A 186 -5.96 4.37 7.05
C ARG A 186 -4.84 4.38 6.02
N LYS A 187 -3.95 5.37 6.08
CA LYS A 187 -2.87 5.54 5.10
C LYS A 187 -1.51 5.22 5.71
N THR A 188 -0.74 4.39 5.03
CA THR A 188 0.65 4.09 5.38
C THR A 188 1.55 4.45 4.21
N LEU A 189 2.62 5.18 4.47
CA LEU A 189 3.68 5.45 3.52
C LEU A 189 4.92 4.65 3.90
N ILE A 190 5.45 3.85 2.97
CA ILE A 190 6.73 3.17 3.08
C ILE A 190 7.69 3.82 2.08
N VAL A 191 8.71 4.52 2.58
CA VAL A 191 9.74 5.15 1.74
C VAL A 191 10.98 4.27 1.73
N VAL A 192 11.47 3.92 0.54
CA VAL A 192 12.72 3.19 0.32
C VAL A 192 13.69 4.12 -0.39
N SER A 193 14.58 4.74 0.37
CA SER A 193 15.50 5.78 -0.12
C SER A 193 16.68 5.95 0.84
N ASP A 194 17.78 6.49 0.34
CA ASP A 194 18.87 7.01 1.17
C ASP A 194 18.54 8.38 1.81
N MET A 195 17.37 8.91 1.45
CA MET A 195 16.80 10.17 1.90
C MET A 195 17.73 11.37 1.61
N LEU A 196 18.64 11.28 0.65
CA LEU A 196 19.49 12.41 0.26
C LEU A 196 18.82 13.22 -0.84
N GLN A 197 18.11 14.30 -0.45
CA GLN A 197 17.52 15.23 -1.42
C GLN A 197 18.61 15.77 -2.35
N HIS A 198 18.39 15.64 -3.66
CA HIS A 198 19.31 16.13 -4.68
C HIS A 198 18.56 16.83 -5.82
N THR A 199 18.33 18.13 -5.65
CA THR A 199 17.67 19.00 -6.64
C THR A 199 18.31 20.38 -6.67
N ALA A 200 17.99 21.19 -7.68
CA ALA A 200 18.50 22.56 -7.77
C ALA A 200 17.97 23.46 -6.63
N ALA A 201 16.76 23.21 -6.14
CA ALA A 201 16.11 24.05 -5.14
C ALA A 201 16.56 23.76 -3.70
N PHE A 202 16.84 22.49 -3.39
CA PHE A 202 17.44 22.08 -2.12
C PHE A 202 18.30 20.81 -2.31
N ASN A 203 19.44 20.77 -1.64
CA ASN A 203 20.48 19.77 -1.90
C ASN A 203 21.25 19.39 -0.61
N HIS A 204 21.17 18.13 -0.20
CA HIS A 204 21.86 17.60 0.98
C HIS A 204 23.39 17.43 0.80
N TYR A 205 23.89 17.46 -0.42
CA TYR A 205 25.32 17.43 -0.74
C TYR A 205 25.98 18.81 -0.61
N GLY A 206 25.17 19.88 -0.52
CA GLY A 206 25.66 21.26 -0.35
C GLY A 206 25.96 21.64 1.10
N ALA A 207 26.56 22.83 1.28
CA ALA A 207 26.85 23.36 2.62
C ALA A 207 25.59 23.77 3.40
N ARG A 208 24.55 24.24 2.70
CA ARG A 208 23.27 24.69 3.28
C ARG A 208 22.23 23.57 3.20
N ARG A 209 22.28 22.66 4.17
CA ARG A 209 21.52 21.40 4.18
C ARG A 209 20.78 21.13 5.48
N SER A 210 20.83 22.06 6.43
CA SER A 210 20.08 21.93 7.67
C SER A 210 18.59 22.12 7.43
N TYR A 211 17.76 21.73 8.40
CA TYR A 211 16.32 21.97 8.31
C TYR A 211 16.00 23.47 8.30
N GLU A 212 16.79 24.27 9.01
CA GLU A 212 16.71 25.73 9.02
C GLU A 212 17.09 26.33 7.65
N ASP A 213 18.05 25.76 6.94
CA ASP A 213 18.36 26.17 5.57
C ASP A 213 17.22 25.85 4.59
N PHE A 214 16.60 24.68 4.76
CA PHE A 214 15.41 24.29 4.00
C PHE A 214 14.26 25.27 4.22
N LEU A 215 13.95 25.63 5.48
CA LEU A 215 12.89 26.62 5.76
C LEU A 215 13.20 28.00 5.16
N ARG A 216 14.48 28.39 5.10
CA ARG A 216 14.92 29.69 4.57
C ARG A 216 15.04 29.73 3.04
N SER A 217 15.03 28.60 2.34
CA SER A 217 15.25 28.56 0.89
C SER A 217 14.02 29.01 0.07
N GLY A 218 12.87 29.27 0.71
CA GLY A 218 11.59 29.55 0.04
C GLY A 218 10.93 28.29 -0.53
N PHE A 219 11.74 27.35 -1.02
CA PHE A 219 11.35 26.04 -1.55
C PHE A 219 10.49 25.21 -0.58
N ALA A 220 10.70 25.34 0.74
CA ALA A 220 9.88 24.64 1.74
C ALA A 220 8.38 24.89 1.61
N THR A 221 7.98 26.05 1.10
CA THR A 221 6.56 26.37 0.86
C THR A 221 6.02 25.60 -0.35
N ASP A 222 6.84 25.41 -1.39
CA ASP A 222 6.46 24.75 -2.64
C ASP A 222 6.27 23.24 -2.45
N VAL A 223 7.11 22.63 -1.61
CA VAL A 223 7.11 21.17 -1.31
C VAL A 223 6.46 20.83 0.02
N ARG A 224 5.57 21.69 0.50
CA ARG A 224 4.79 21.42 1.70
C ARG A 224 3.86 20.22 1.47
N ALA A 225 4.12 19.13 2.20
CA ALA A 225 3.28 17.94 2.21
C ALA A 225 2.29 17.96 3.39
N ASP A 226 1.20 17.21 3.26
CA ASP A 226 0.23 16.97 4.33
C ASP A 226 0.03 15.46 4.55
N PHE A 227 0.62 14.96 5.64
CA PHE A 227 0.58 13.57 6.03
C PHE A 227 -0.23 13.37 7.33
N ARG A 228 -1.15 14.28 7.65
CA ARG A 228 -2.09 14.08 8.76
C ARG A 228 -2.85 12.77 8.58
N ASP A 229 -2.88 11.97 9.64
CA ASP A 229 -3.46 10.63 9.68
C ASP A 229 -2.70 9.55 8.87
N TRP A 230 -1.48 9.86 8.39
CA TRP A 230 -0.61 8.86 7.78
C TRP A 230 0.37 8.27 8.79
N SER A 231 0.58 6.96 8.70
CA SER A 231 1.72 6.28 9.31
C SER A 231 2.89 6.24 8.33
N VAL A 232 4.10 6.57 8.77
CA VAL A 232 5.30 6.57 7.91
C VAL A 232 6.30 5.53 8.39
N ILE A 233 6.75 4.70 7.45
CA ILE A 233 7.85 3.75 7.60
C ILE A 233 8.95 4.19 6.64
N VAL A 234 10.16 4.38 7.15
CA VAL A 234 11.33 4.69 6.32
C VAL A 234 12.26 3.49 6.33
N ILE A 235 12.52 2.91 5.16
CA ILE A 235 13.63 1.99 4.89
C ILE A 235 14.80 2.87 4.46
N TYR A 236 15.66 3.19 5.44
CA TYR A 236 16.72 4.17 5.31
C TYR A 236 17.99 3.51 4.78
N LEU A 237 18.30 3.75 3.51
CA LEU A 237 19.42 3.14 2.80
C LEU A 237 20.70 3.92 3.05
N ARG A 238 21.68 3.35 3.76
CA ARG A 238 22.92 4.05 4.04
C ARG A 238 23.94 3.78 2.93
N ARG A 239 24.43 4.85 2.34
CA ARG A 239 25.47 4.81 1.31
C ARG A 239 26.82 4.94 2.00
N TYR A 240 27.72 3.99 1.74
CA TYR A 240 29.07 4.06 2.30
C TYR A 240 29.80 5.37 1.94
N ARG A 241 29.60 5.85 0.70
CA ARG A 241 30.21 7.09 0.18
C ARG A 241 29.66 8.35 0.86
N ASP A 242 28.38 8.35 1.24
CA ASP A 242 27.68 9.52 1.79
C ASP A 242 27.40 9.40 3.29
N ARG A 243 28.06 8.47 3.98
CA ARG A 243 27.90 8.24 5.41
C ARG A 243 28.12 9.49 6.27
N GLN A 244 28.95 10.43 5.78
CA GLN A 244 29.18 11.72 6.44
C GLN A 244 27.99 12.68 6.32
N LEU A 245 27.17 12.54 5.28
CA LEU A 245 25.92 13.28 5.12
C LEU A 245 24.80 12.60 5.94
N GLN A 246 24.81 11.27 6.00
CA GLN A 246 23.78 10.42 6.62
C GLN A 246 23.98 10.20 8.13
N GLN A 247 24.29 11.27 8.86
CA GLN A 247 24.48 11.25 10.32
C GLN A 247 23.19 11.60 11.08
N GLY A 248 23.26 11.72 12.40
CA GLY A 248 22.11 12.05 13.25
C GLY A 248 21.37 13.32 12.83
N ALA A 249 22.07 14.37 12.41
CA ALA A 249 21.44 15.61 11.93
C ALA A 249 20.59 15.41 10.67
N HIS A 250 20.94 14.46 9.80
CA HIS A 250 20.15 14.15 8.63
C HIS A 250 18.89 13.34 8.97
N ILE A 251 18.99 12.44 9.95
CA ILE A 251 17.80 11.75 10.49
C ILE A 251 16.86 12.77 11.15
N ASP A 252 17.41 13.70 11.95
CA ASP A 252 16.65 14.79 12.59
C ASP A 252 15.93 15.66 11.56
N PHE A 253 16.59 16.03 10.45
CA PHE A 253 15.96 16.76 9.34
C PHE A 253 14.66 16.10 8.89
N TRP A 254 14.71 14.79 8.59
CA TRP A 254 13.54 14.06 8.08
C TRP A 254 12.49 13.78 9.13
N GLN A 255 12.91 13.50 10.37
CA GLN A 255 11.97 13.33 11.49
C GLN A 255 11.19 14.62 11.72
N ARG A 256 11.86 15.79 11.70
CA ARG A 256 11.23 17.10 11.77
C ARG A 256 10.32 17.36 10.58
N TYR A 257 10.77 17.07 9.36
CA TYR A 257 9.94 17.21 8.16
C TYR A 257 8.61 16.43 8.27
N PHE A 258 8.68 15.13 8.60
CA PHE A 258 7.47 14.31 8.73
C PHE A 258 6.59 14.74 9.91
N HIS A 259 7.20 15.19 11.02
CA HIS A 259 6.46 15.73 12.17
C HIS A 259 5.67 16.99 11.79
N GLU A 260 6.32 17.97 11.14
CA GLU A 260 5.66 19.20 10.68
C GLU A 260 4.60 18.96 9.60
N ALA A 261 4.78 17.91 8.79
CA ALA A 261 3.75 17.46 7.85
C ALA A 261 2.58 16.72 8.52
N GLY A 262 2.62 16.49 9.84
CA GLY A 262 1.54 15.84 10.61
C GLY A 262 1.57 14.31 10.59
N ALA A 263 2.67 13.71 10.14
CA ALA A 263 2.80 12.25 10.01
C ALA A 263 3.17 11.57 11.32
N LYS A 264 2.72 10.32 11.52
CA LYS A 264 3.19 9.45 12.60
C LYS A 264 4.26 8.51 12.07
N ILE A 265 5.53 8.76 12.41
CA ILE A 265 6.62 7.82 12.08
C ILE A 265 6.47 6.57 12.96
N THR A 266 6.14 5.44 12.36
CA THR A 266 5.96 4.16 13.06
C THR A 266 7.22 3.31 13.04
N ARG A 267 8.11 3.52 12.07
CA ARG A 267 9.37 2.80 11.98
C ARG A 267 10.43 3.53 11.14
N TRP A 268 11.67 3.50 11.62
CA TRP A 268 12.86 3.91 10.88
C TRP A 268 13.85 2.74 10.84
N ALA A 269 13.93 2.06 9.70
CA ALA A 269 14.72 0.85 9.50
C ALA A 269 15.99 1.15 8.69
N GLY A 270 17.12 1.34 9.37
CA GLY A 270 18.42 1.56 8.71
C GLY A 270 19.02 0.29 8.14
N VAL A 271 19.62 0.40 6.96
CA VAL A 271 20.37 -0.66 6.27
C VAL A 271 21.70 -0.08 5.81
N ASP A 272 22.81 -0.78 6.07
CA ASP A 272 24.15 -0.41 5.60
C ASP A 272 24.56 -1.20 4.33
#